data_AF-A0AAV5YEC3-F1
#
_entry.id   AF-A0AAV5YEC3-F1
#
_cell.length_a   1.000
_cell.length_b   1.000
_cell.length_c   1.000
_cell.angle_alpha   90.00
_cell.angle_beta   90.00
_cell.angle_gamma   90.00
#
_symmetry.space_group_name_H-M   'P 1'
#
loop_
_entity.id
_entity.type
_entity.pdbx_description
1 polymer ?
#
loop_
_entity_poly.entity_id
_entity_poly.type
_entity_poly.pdbx_seq_one_letter_code
_entity_poly.pdbx_strand_id
1 'polypeptide(L)' 'MTAKVPWLPSHLPPGANPERCPRCAKPAFIPWTLRRDDHTKVVMRTWVCTNCQLTQERPEPE' A
#
# COMPACT_ATOMS: atom_id res chain seq x y z
N MET A 1 -9.44 -13.32 2.23
CA MET A 1 -8.37 -13.48 3.24
C MET A 1 -8.76 -12.59 4.40
N THR A 2 -8.80 -13.11 5.63
CA THR A 2 -9.08 -12.26 6.79
C THR A 2 -7.92 -11.28 6.99
N ALA A 3 -8.24 -10.01 7.23
CA ALA A 3 -7.24 -8.98 7.51
C ALA A 3 -6.53 -9.29 8.84
N LYS A 4 -5.19 -9.32 8.83
CA LYS A 4 -4.38 -9.34 10.06
C LYS A 4 -4.46 -7.98 10.78
N VAL A 5 -4.50 -6.89 10.02
CA VAL A 5 -4.71 -5.51 10.48
C VAL A 5 -6.09 -5.07 9.96
N PRO A 6 -7.09 -4.86 10.84
CA PRO A 6 -8.49 -4.70 10.43
C PRO A 6 -8.78 -3.53 9.49
N TRP A 7 -8.02 -2.44 9.59
CA TRP A 7 -8.22 -1.23 8.79
C TRP A 7 -7.37 -1.18 7.51
N LEU A 8 -6.52 -2.18 7.28
CA LEU A 8 -5.78 -2.29 6.03
C LEU A 8 -6.55 -3.14 5.03
N PRO A 9 -6.47 -2.83 3.72
CA PRO A 9 -7.12 -3.64 2.71
C PRO A 9 -6.57 -5.07 2.75
N SER A 10 -7.48 -6.04 2.74
CA SER A 10 -7.21 -7.49 2.67
C SER A 10 -7.63 -8.11 1.34
N HIS A 11 -8.16 -7.28 0.43
CA HIS A 11 -8.62 -7.67 -0.89
C HIS A 11 -8.16 -6.65 -1.93
N LEU A 12 -7.87 -7.11 -3.14
CA LEU A 12 -7.55 -6.24 -4.26
C LEU A 12 -8.83 -5.56 -4.77
N PRO A 13 -8.87 -4.21 -4.84
CA PRO A 13 -9.96 -3.51 -5.48
C PRO A 13 -10.09 -3.89 -6.96
N PRO A 14 -11.30 -3.96 -7.53
CA PRO A 14 -11.48 -4.13 -8.97
C PRO A 14 -10.75 -3.02 -9.74
N GLY A 15 -10.03 -3.41 -10.80
CA GLY A 15 -9.26 -2.46 -11.62
C GLY A 15 -7.95 -1.96 -11.00
N ALA A 16 -7.57 -2.45 -9.81
CA ALA A 16 -6.25 -2.17 -9.26
C ALA A 16 -5.14 -2.74 -10.15
N ASN A 17 -4.02 -2.02 -10.27
CA ASN A 17 -2.79 -2.50 -10.90
C ASN A 17 -1.75 -2.83 -9.81
N PRO A 18 -1.79 -4.05 -9.21
CA PRO A 18 -0.92 -4.39 -8.11
C PRO A 18 0.51 -4.70 -8.56
N GLU A 19 1.48 -4.17 -7.81
CA GLU A 19 2.88 -4.55 -7.91
C GLU A 19 3.17 -5.86 -7.14
N ARG A 20 4.35 -6.43 -7.40
CA ARG A 20 4.87 -7.54 -6.60
C ARG A 20 5.29 -7.02 -5.22
N CYS A 21 4.76 -7.65 -4.18
CA CYS A 21 5.13 -7.33 -2.81
C CYS A 21 6.62 -7.67 -2.55
N PRO A 22 7.42 -6.74 -2.01
CA PRO A 22 8.84 -6.99 -1.75
C PRO A 22 9.10 -8.04 -0.66
N ARG A 23 8.08 -8.37 0.15
CA ARG A 23 8.19 -9.38 1.22
C ARG A 23 7.70 -10.77 0.82
N CYS A 24 6.55 -10.87 0.16
CA CYS A 24 5.93 -12.16 -0.16
C CYS A 24 5.86 -12.49 -1.66
N ALA A 25 6.43 -11.63 -2.51
CA ALA A 25 6.49 -11.75 -3.97
C ALA A 25 5.14 -11.83 -4.72
N LYS A 26 4.00 -11.88 -4.02
CA LYS A 26 2.68 -11.92 -4.66
C LYS A 26 2.35 -10.58 -5.33
N PRO A 27 1.64 -10.59 -6.49
CA PRO A 27 1.15 -9.40 -7.17
C PRO A 27 -0.07 -8.83 -6.42
N ALA A 28 0.19 -8.27 -5.25
CA ALA A 28 -0.84 -7.87 -4.30
C ALA A 28 -0.50 -6.55 -3.59
N PHE A 29 0.50 -5.79 -4.09
CA PHE A 29 0.98 -4.56 -3.50
C PHE A 29 0.34 -3.36 -4.19
N ILE A 30 -0.54 -2.65 -3.51
CA ILE A 30 -1.35 -1.59 -4.10
C ILE A 30 -1.13 -0.25 -3.41
N PRO A 31 -1.28 0.86 -4.14
CA PRO A 31 -1.41 2.18 -3.54
C PRO A 31 -2.65 2.26 -2.63
N TRP A 32 -2.52 2.91 -1.47
CA TRP A 32 -3.61 3.04 -0.50
C TRP A 32 -3.85 4.51 -0.13
N THR A 33 -3.22 5.01 0.92
CA THR A 33 -3.47 6.35 1.46
C THR A 33 -2.40 7.33 1.03
N LEU A 34 -2.82 8.53 0.63
CA LEU A 34 -1.93 9.67 0.54
C LEU A 34 -1.83 10.33 1.91
N ARG A 35 -0.63 10.73 2.28
CA ARG A 35 -0.39 11.61 3.41
C ARG A 35 0.62 12.68 3.01
N ARG A 36 0.54 13.84 3.65
CA ARG A 36 1.59 14.84 3.55
C ARG A 36 2.51 14.70 4.75
N ASP A 37 3.81 14.71 4.52
CA ASP A 37 4.76 14.74 5.62
C ASP A 37 4.75 16.12 6.29
N ASP A 38 4.59 16.17 7.61
CA ASP A 38 4.39 17.44 8.30
C ASP A 38 5.66 18.28 8.41
N HIS A 39 6.83 17.65 8.32
CA HIS A 39 8.12 18.33 8.41
C HIS A 39 8.60 18.82 7.04
N THR A 40 8.61 17.93 6.07
CA THR A 40 9.18 18.19 4.73
C THR A 40 8.13 18.66 3.72
N LYS A 41 6.85 18.53 4.05
CA LYS A 41 5.71 18.84 3.18
C LYS A 41 5.62 18.02 1.89
N VAL A 42 6.46 16.98 1.76
CA VAL A 42 6.44 16.00 0.66
C VAL A 42 5.16 15.18 0.73
N VAL A 43 4.53 14.94 -0.41
CA VAL A 43 3.38 14.03 -0.51
C VAL A 43 3.92 12.60 -0.60
N MET A 44 3.46 11.77 0.32
CA MET A 44 3.84 10.36 0.42
C MET A 44 2.60 9.50 0.18
N ARG A 45 2.80 8.38 -0.52
CA ARG A 45 1.79 7.35 -0.69
C ARG A 45 2.16 6.10 0.07
N THR A 46 1.25 5.66 0.92
CA THR A 46 1.33 4.36 1.57
C THR A 46 0.94 3.28 0.56
N TRP A 47 1.79 2.29 0.41
CA TRP A 47 1.53 1.06 -0.33
C TRP A 47 1.26 -0.08 0.65
N VAL A 48 0.28 -0.94 0.33
CA VAL A 48 -0.15 -2.06 1.17
C VAL A 48 -0.16 -3.35 0.37
N CYS A 49 0.33 -4.44 0.97
CA CYS A 49 0.11 -5.78 0.44
C CYS A 49 -1.20 -6.38 0.96
N THR A 50 -2.17 -6.68 0.10
CA THR A 50 -3.45 -7.27 0.55
C THR A 50 -3.31 -8.72 1.02
N ASN A 51 -2.20 -9.39 0.70
CA ASN A 51 -1.92 -10.77 1.11
C ASN A 51 -1.17 -10.87 2.46
N CYS A 52 -0.08 -10.09 2.65
CA CYS A 52 0.74 -10.16 3.87
C CYS A 52 0.69 -8.90 4.74
N GLN A 53 -0.06 -7.88 4.31
CA GLN A 53 -0.24 -6.58 4.98
C GLN A 53 1.07 -5.91 5.40
N LEU A 54 2.10 -6.04 4.55
CA LEU A 54 3.26 -5.16 4.58
C LEU A 54 2.81 -3.77 4.14
N THR A 55 3.30 -2.74 4.84
CA THR A 55 3.17 -1.34 4.43
C THR A 55 4.53 -0.76 4.03
N GLN A 56 4.54 0.12 3.04
CA GLN A 56 5.71 0.91 2.68
C GLN A 56 5.26 2.32 2.30
N GLU A 57 5.95 3.34 2.79
CA GLU A 57 5.73 4.71 2.32
C GLU A 57 6.69 5.02 1.17
N ARG A 58 6.17 5.64 0.11
CA ARG A 58 6.94 6.08 -1.06
C ARG A 58 6.58 7.53 -1.35
N PRO A 59 7.52 8.40 -1.79
CA PRO A 59 7.16 9.69 -2.34
C PRO A 59 6.19 9.52 -3.51
N GLU A 60 5.16 10.37 -3.56
CA GLU A 60 4.25 10.39 -4.69
C GLU A 60 4.93 11.12 -5.86
N PRO A 61 4.98 10.51 -7.07
CA PRO A 61 5.46 11.21 -8.26
C PRO A 61 4.56 12.42 -8.60
N GLU A 62 5.15 13.47 -9.15
CA GLU A 62 4.45 14.71 -9.58
C GLU A 62 3.49 14.49 -10.76
#